data_AF-A0AAU5AT41-F1
#
_entry.id   AF-A0AAU5AT41-F1
#
_cell.length_a   1.000
_cell.length_b   1.000
_cell.length_c   1.000
_cell.angle_alpha   90.00
_cell.angle_beta   90.00
_cell.angle_gamma   90.00
#
_symmetry.space_group_name_H-M   'P 1'
#
loop_
_entity.id
_entity.type
_entity.pdbx_description
1 polymer ?
#
loop_
_entity_poly.entity_id
_entity_poly.type
_entity_poly.pdbx_seq_one_letter_code
_entity_poly.pdbx_strand_id
1 'polypeptide(L)'
;MPRTPGSDQDEQTLSAPEIPPPPSAPKNPNTAATSGWPRVPAQQLPHPPPGPLAQPIPERAPESESPYDPAAPADALTHPYPDAPADPYPGARIGVSALSLRYQVVAALAVAVVAVGALVHLGMVFLHVAPSNTVTKQHGKAIDEWIYPEFEQNWKLFAPNPLQQNIEVQVRADVRSADGSTRTTGWYDLSAEDGAAIDGNLLPSHTEQNELRRAWDFLTATHDNANRPIGLRGTLAETYLRRIVVLRLGRDDAAGKGGAVQRVQIRSRTTNVPPPEWSDEQVSTTPQYRLLPWWKVPADEAAGGVR
;
A
#
# COMPACT_ATOMS: atom_id res chain seq x y z
N MET A 1 -92.29 -26.01 29.08
CA MET A 1 -91.61 -25.18 28.05
C MET A 1 -90.32 -24.64 28.67
N PRO A 2 -89.23 -24.38 27.91
CA PRO A 2 -88.65 -25.24 26.86
C PRO A 2 -87.09 -25.33 26.90
N ARG A 3 -86.48 -26.24 26.11
CA ARG A 3 -85.06 -26.33 25.65
C ARG A 3 -83.91 -26.76 26.61
N THR A 4 -83.59 -28.07 26.58
CA THR A 4 -82.33 -28.74 26.11
C THR A 4 -81.03 -27.92 25.81
N PRO A 5 -79.84 -28.58 25.65
CA PRO A 5 -79.10 -29.53 26.52
C PRO A 5 -77.61 -29.08 26.69
N GLY A 6 -76.73 -29.65 27.53
CA GLY A 6 -76.05 -30.96 27.42
C GLY A 6 -74.61 -30.85 26.89
N SER A 7 -73.59 -31.24 27.68
CA SER A 7 -72.19 -31.43 27.26
C SER A 7 -71.42 -32.23 28.32
N ASP A 8 -71.22 -33.53 28.07
CA ASP A 8 -70.22 -34.34 28.79
C ASP A 8 -68.81 -34.05 28.23
N GLN A 9 -67.78 -34.19 29.06
CA GLN A 9 -66.37 -34.22 28.63
C GLN A 9 -65.66 -35.40 29.28
N ASP A 10 -65.28 -36.38 28.44
CA ASP A 10 -64.32 -37.44 28.76
C ASP A 10 -63.01 -37.21 27.98
N GLU A 11 -61.93 -37.83 28.47
CA GLU A 11 -60.55 -37.62 28.06
C GLU A 11 -60.25 -37.78 26.56
N GLN A 12 -59.41 -36.90 26.00
CA GLN A 12 -58.55 -37.23 24.86
C GLN A 12 -57.12 -36.72 25.08
N THR A 13 -56.18 -37.66 24.99
CA THR A 13 -54.74 -37.41 24.85
C THR A 13 -54.44 -36.84 23.47
N LEU A 14 -53.66 -35.76 23.39
CA LEU A 14 -53.17 -35.23 22.12
C LEU A 14 -51.71 -34.77 22.19
N SER A 15 -50.98 -35.24 21.18
CA SER A 15 -49.53 -35.26 20.98
C SER A 15 -48.80 -33.91 21.08
N ALA A 16 -47.50 -33.99 21.38
CA ALA A 16 -46.56 -32.89 21.20
C ALA A 16 -46.44 -32.48 19.70
N PRO A 17 -46.13 -31.21 19.39
CA PRO A 17 -46.01 -30.74 18.02
C PRO A 17 -44.77 -31.33 17.32
N GLU A 18 -44.98 -31.83 16.10
CA GLU A 18 -43.91 -32.40 15.27
C GLU A 18 -43.00 -31.29 14.73
N ILE A 19 -41.69 -31.41 14.96
CA ILE A 19 -40.70 -30.45 14.47
C ILE A 19 -40.41 -30.77 13.00
N PRO A 20 -40.59 -29.82 12.05
CA PRO A 20 -40.29 -30.08 10.65
C PRO A 20 -38.79 -30.34 10.45
N PRO A 21 -38.41 -31.26 9.54
CA PRO A 21 -37.00 -31.56 9.29
C PRO A 21 -36.27 -30.34 8.71
N PRO A 22 -34.96 -30.17 8.99
CA PRO A 22 -34.19 -29.04 8.50
C PRO A 22 -34.11 -29.06 6.96
N PRO A 23 -34.08 -27.88 6.29
CA PRO A 23 -34.00 -27.80 4.85
C PRO A 23 -32.72 -28.46 4.33
N SER A 24 -32.84 -29.22 3.25
CA SER A 24 -31.73 -29.96 2.64
C SER A 24 -30.58 -29.02 2.24
N ALA A 25 -29.35 -29.40 2.59
CA ALA A 25 -28.16 -28.65 2.22
C ALA A 25 -28.06 -28.47 0.69
N PRO A 26 -27.67 -27.28 0.20
CA PRO A 26 -27.49 -27.06 -1.23
C PRO A 26 -26.39 -27.97 -1.77
N LYS A 27 -26.71 -28.74 -2.82
CA LYS A 27 -25.74 -29.62 -3.50
C LYS A 27 -24.66 -28.77 -4.17
N ASN A 28 -23.40 -28.98 -3.79
CA ASN A 28 -22.24 -28.37 -4.45
C ASN A 28 -22.22 -28.72 -5.96
N PRO A 29 -22.36 -27.74 -6.88
CA PRO A 29 -21.96 -27.92 -8.26
C PRO A 29 -20.47 -27.56 -8.35
N ASN A 30 -19.60 -28.54 -8.13
CA ASN A 30 -18.19 -28.36 -8.41
C ASN A 30 -17.98 -28.41 -9.93
N THR A 31 -18.15 -27.26 -10.58
CA THR A 31 -17.93 -27.07 -12.02
C THR A 31 -17.04 -25.86 -12.19
N ALA A 32 -15.90 -26.05 -12.87
CA ALA A 32 -14.84 -25.07 -12.93
C ALA A 32 -15.28 -23.77 -13.62
N ALA A 33 -15.41 -22.70 -12.85
CA ALA A 33 -15.41 -21.32 -13.33
C ALA A 33 -14.11 -20.66 -12.88
N THR A 34 -13.17 -20.49 -13.81
CA THR A 34 -11.89 -19.81 -13.57
C THR A 34 -12.14 -18.32 -13.30
N SER A 35 -12.15 -17.94 -12.02
CA SER A 35 -12.10 -16.53 -11.60
C SER A 35 -10.72 -15.96 -11.94
N GLY A 36 -10.65 -15.33 -13.11
CA GLY A 36 -9.43 -14.72 -13.66
C GLY A 36 -9.00 -13.46 -12.90
N TRP A 37 -8.49 -13.62 -11.69
CA TRP A 37 -7.57 -12.64 -11.11
C TRP A 37 -6.22 -12.75 -11.85
N PRO A 38 -5.67 -11.67 -12.42
CA PRO A 38 -4.36 -11.72 -13.02
C PRO A 38 -3.33 -12.11 -11.96
N ARG A 39 -2.62 -13.23 -12.21
CA ARG A 39 -1.54 -13.72 -11.36
C ARG A 39 -0.39 -12.71 -11.40
N VAL A 40 -0.37 -11.78 -10.44
CA VAL A 40 0.79 -10.91 -10.22
C VAL A 40 2.00 -11.80 -9.98
N PRO A 41 3.07 -11.72 -10.79
CA PRO A 41 4.30 -12.45 -10.52
C PRO A 41 4.84 -12.04 -9.15
N ALA A 42 5.34 -12.99 -8.37
CA ALA A 42 6.04 -12.66 -7.13
C ALA A 42 7.22 -11.75 -7.47
N GLN A 43 7.14 -10.47 -7.11
CA GLN A 43 8.22 -9.54 -7.34
C GLN A 43 9.39 -9.94 -6.45
N GLN A 44 10.46 -10.40 -7.10
CA GLN A 44 11.77 -10.55 -6.47
C GLN A 44 12.11 -9.22 -5.81
N LEU A 45 12.24 -9.19 -4.47
CA LEU A 45 12.69 -8.00 -3.77
C LEU A 45 14.05 -7.58 -4.35
N PRO A 46 14.23 -6.32 -4.77
CA PRO A 46 15.52 -5.87 -5.27
C PRO A 46 16.61 -6.09 -4.22
N HIS A 47 17.74 -6.67 -4.63
CA HIS A 47 18.93 -6.66 -3.78
C HIS A 47 19.31 -5.20 -3.47
N PRO A 48 19.69 -4.87 -2.23
CA PRO A 48 20.19 -3.53 -1.93
C PRO A 48 21.43 -3.26 -2.80
N PRO A 49 21.58 -2.05 -3.38
CA PRO A 49 22.76 -1.73 -4.16
C PRO A 49 24.00 -1.81 -3.27
N PRO A 50 25.15 -2.29 -3.79
CA PRO A 50 26.40 -2.17 -3.06
C PRO A 50 26.70 -0.69 -2.81
N GLY A 51 27.15 -0.38 -1.59
CA GLY A 51 27.52 0.99 -1.22
C GLY A 51 28.63 1.55 -2.14
N PRO A 52 28.74 2.89 -2.25
CA PRO A 52 29.63 3.52 -3.22
C PRO A 52 31.09 3.14 -2.97
N LEU A 53 31.66 2.33 -3.87
CA LEU A 53 33.10 2.17 -3.99
C LEU A 53 33.68 3.50 -4.50
N ALA A 54 34.72 3.99 -3.84
CA ALA A 54 35.38 5.23 -4.24
C ALA A 54 36.00 5.08 -5.63
N GLN A 55 35.54 5.89 -6.58
CA GLN A 55 36.12 6.00 -7.92
C GLN A 55 37.50 6.69 -7.81
N PRO A 56 38.58 6.13 -8.37
CA PRO A 56 39.84 6.84 -8.47
C PRO A 56 39.74 8.00 -9.47
N ILE A 57 40.41 9.11 -9.15
CA ILE A 57 40.49 10.32 -9.98
C ILE A 57 41.26 9.99 -11.27
N PRO A 58 40.80 10.40 -12.47
CA PRO A 58 41.53 10.14 -13.70
C PRO A 58 42.81 11.00 -13.79
N GLU A 59 43.95 10.31 -13.77
CA GLU A 59 45.29 10.85 -14.04
C GLU A 59 45.36 11.40 -15.49
N ARG A 60 45.86 12.62 -15.67
CA ARG A 60 46.05 13.22 -17.01
C ARG A 60 47.33 12.69 -17.66
N ALA A 61 47.19 11.84 -18.67
CA ALA A 61 48.29 11.44 -19.55
C ALA A 61 48.61 12.53 -20.61
N PRO A 62 49.87 12.66 -21.08
CA PRO A 62 50.34 13.82 -21.84
C PRO A 62 50.01 13.79 -23.33
N GLU A 63 50.05 14.97 -23.94
CA GLU A 63 49.89 15.19 -25.38
C GLU A 63 51.08 14.61 -26.16
N SER A 64 50.81 13.92 -27.27
CA SER A 64 51.85 13.40 -28.16
C SER A 64 52.30 14.49 -29.13
N GLU A 65 53.50 15.03 -28.90
CA GLU A 65 54.20 15.90 -29.84
C GLU A 65 54.41 15.21 -31.21
N SER A 66 54.42 16.00 -32.29
CA SER A 66 54.87 15.56 -33.62
C SER A 66 55.89 16.57 -34.16
N PRO A 67 57.00 16.14 -34.82
CA PRO A 67 58.23 16.92 -34.76
C PRO A 67 58.41 18.01 -35.84
N TYR A 68 59.08 19.08 -35.42
CA TYR A 68 59.76 20.14 -36.19
C TYR A 68 61.18 19.63 -36.55
N ASP A 69 61.89 19.94 -37.65
CA ASP A 69 61.76 20.84 -38.83
C ASP A 69 62.65 20.19 -39.95
N PRO A 70 63.35 20.84 -40.93
CA PRO A 70 63.29 22.19 -41.50
C PRO A 70 63.30 22.32 -43.04
N ALA A 71 62.79 23.44 -43.54
CA ALA A 71 63.46 24.30 -44.55
C ALA A 71 62.56 25.46 -45.02
N ALA A 72 62.95 26.69 -44.72
CA ALA A 72 62.63 27.84 -45.57
C ALA A 72 63.59 27.86 -46.78
N PRO A 73 63.23 28.56 -47.88
CA PRO A 73 63.51 29.98 -47.87
C PRO A 73 62.29 30.85 -48.20
N ALA A 74 62.29 32.06 -47.64
CA ALA A 74 61.49 33.14 -48.18
C ALA A 74 62.14 33.62 -49.48
N ASP A 75 61.36 33.75 -50.54
CA ASP A 75 61.74 34.57 -51.68
C ASP A 75 60.55 35.42 -52.13
N ALA A 76 60.81 36.69 -52.37
CA ALA A 76 59.76 37.69 -52.58
C ALA A 76 59.54 37.92 -54.08
N LEU A 77 58.29 37.82 -54.54
CA LEU A 77 57.87 38.45 -55.79
C LEU A 77 56.56 39.22 -55.61
N THR A 78 56.74 40.52 -55.39
CA THR A 78 55.73 41.56 -55.59
C THR A 78 55.14 41.47 -57.00
N HIS A 79 53.82 41.42 -57.11
CA HIS A 79 53.14 41.89 -58.33
C HIS A 79 51.91 42.74 -57.99
N PRO A 80 51.56 43.72 -58.84
CA PRO A 80 50.78 44.88 -58.40
C PRO A 80 49.28 44.61 -58.41
N TYR A 81 48.58 45.30 -57.53
CA TYR A 81 47.12 45.42 -57.53
C TYR A 81 46.66 46.21 -58.77
N PRO A 82 45.74 45.66 -59.59
CA PRO A 82 44.84 46.47 -60.40
C PRO A 82 43.58 46.73 -59.57
N ASP A 83 43.21 48.00 -59.39
CA ASP A 83 41.92 48.36 -58.80
C ASP A 83 40.77 47.69 -59.56
N ALA A 84 40.06 46.79 -58.87
CA ALA A 84 38.79 46.22 -59.30
C ALA A 84 37.76 46.49 -58.18
N PRO A 85 36.52 46.89 -58.54
CA PRO A 85 35.65 47.59 -57.61
C PRO A 85 35.20 46.72 -56.44
N ALA A 86 34.99 47.37 -55.29
CA ALA A 86 34.32 46.76 -54.16
C ALA A 86 32.84 46.51 -54.51
N ASP A 87 32.54 45.31 -55.02
CA ASP A 87 31.17 44.83 -55.11
C ASP A 87 30.52 44.85 -53.72
N PRO A 88 29.34 45.47 -53.54
CA PRO A 88 28.63 45.40 -52.28
C PRO A 88 28.06 43.99 -52.12
N TYR A 89 28.80 43.11 -51.43
CA TYR A 89 28.29 41.81 -51.01
C TYR A 89 26.93 42.01 -50.34
N PRO A 90 25.80 41.56 -50.93
CA PRO A 90 24.51 41.69 -50.30
C PRO A 90 24.54 40.86 -49.02
N GLY A 91 24.34 41.54 -47.89
CA GLY A 91 24.73 41.05 -46.56
C GLY A 91 24.44 39.57 -46.35
N ALA A 92 25.47 38.82 -45.93
CA ALA A 92 25.41 37.37 -45.77
C ALA A 92 24.16 36.99 -44.97
N ARG A 93 23.19 36.39 -45.65
CA ARG A 93 21.94 35.96 -45.03
C ARG A 93 22.26 34.73 -44.18
N ILE A 94 22.13 34.86 -42.86
CA ILE A 94 22.44 33.81 -41.88
C ILE A 94 21.13 33.15 -41.43
N GLY A 95 21.14 31.83 -41.26
CA GLY A 95 19.98 31.04 -40.84
C GLY A 95 18.97 30.80 -41.97
N VAL A 96 17.68 30.66 -41.63
CA VAL A 96 16.62 30.30 -42.60
C VAL A 96 16.49 31.29 -43.78
N SER A 97 16.92 32.54 -43.58
CA SER A 97 16.94 33.58 -44.61
C SER A 97 17.95 33.34 -45.75
N ALA A 98 18.90 32.41 -45.56
CA ALA A 98 19.90 32.02 -46.56
C ALA A 98 19.34 31.09 -47.65
N LEU A 99 18.30 30.32 -47.34
CA LEU A 99 17.77 29.30 -48.24
C LEU A 99 16.91 29.93 -49.35
N SER A 100 16.73 29.24 -50.48
CA SER A 100 15.80 29.70 -51.54
C SER A 100 14.36 29.79 -51.00
N LEU A 101 13.57 30.77 -51.47
CA LEU A 101 12.22 31.11 -50.97
C LEU A 101 11.33 29.89 -50.63
N ARG A 102 11.27 28.88 -51.52
CA ARG A 102 10.55 27.61 -51.30
C ARG A 102 10.92 26.90 -49.99
N TYR A 103 12.21 26.81 -49.66
CA TYR A 103 12.69 26.19 -48.43
C TYR A 103 12.52 27.11 -47.21
N GLN A 104 12.51 28.45 -47.40
CA GLN A 104 12.15 29.38 -46.32
C GLN A 104 10.70 29.19 -45.89
N VAL A 105 9.77 29.03 -46.86
CA VAL A 105 8.36 28.76 -46.59
C VAL A 105 8.18 27.41 -45.89
N VAL A 106 8.86 26.35 -46.33
CA VAL A 106 8.83 25.04 -45.65
C VAL A 106 9.40 25.13 -44.23
N ALA A 107 10.52 25.84 -44.02
CA ALA A 107 11.11 26.02 -42.69
C ALA A 107 10.20 26.83 -41.76
N ALA A 108 9.58 27.91 -42.26
CA ALA A 108 8.63 28.72 -41.50
C ALA A 108 7.37 27.91 -41.13
N LEU A 109 6.85 27.08 -42.04
CA LEU A 109 5.73 26.19 -41.77
C LEU A 109 6.09 25.13 -40.71
N ALA A 110 7.29 24.52 -40.80
CA ALA A 110 7.75 23.56 -39.81
C ALA A 110 7.89 24.19 -38.41
N VAL A 111 8.47 25.40 -38.32
CA VAL A 111 8.56 26.16 -37.06
C VAL A 111 7.17 26.51 -36.52
N ALA A 112 6.22 26.90 -37.37
CA ALA A 112 4.84 27.19 -36.96
C ALA A 112 4.14 25.93 -36.40
N VAL A 113 4.30 24.78 -37.04
CA VAL A 113 3.75 23.49 -36.54
C VAL A 113 4.35 23.12 -35.18
N VAL A 114 5.68 23.24 -35.01
CA VAL A 114 6.36 22.98 -33.73
C VAL A 114 5.89 23.96 -32.64
N ALA A 115 5.75 25.24 -32.95
CA ALA A 115 5.26 26.24 -32.01
C ALA A 115 3.81 25.98 -31.56
N VAL A 116 2.93 25.61 -32.48
CA VAL A 116 1.55 25.21 -32.16
C VAL A 116 1.53 23.94 -31.29
N GLY A 117 2.33 22.93 -31.64
CA GLY A 117 2.46 21.71 -30.84
C GLY A 117 2.94 21.97 -29.41
N ALA A 118 3.93 22.86 -29.23
CA ALA A 118 4.42 23.27 -27.92
C ALA A 118 3.37 24.03 -27.10
N LEU A 119 2.59 24.93 -27.72
CA LEU A 119 1.49 25.64 -27.06
C LEU A 119 0.36 24.70 -26.64
N VAL A 120 0.00 23.74 -27.51
CA VAL A 120 -0.99 22.69 -27.17
C VAL A 120 -0.48 21.85 -25.99
N HIS A 121 0.76 21.37 -26.04
CA HIS A 121 1.34 20.57 -24.96
C HIS A 121 1.36 21.33 -23.63
N LEU A 122 1.81 22.60 -23.63
CA LEU A 122 1.79 23.45 -22.43
C LEU A 122 0.38 23.67 -21.89
N GLY A 123 -0.62 23.85 -22.76
CA GLY A 123 -2.03 23.95 -22.38
C GLY A 123 -2.57 22.67 -21.75
N MET A 124 -2.24 21.50 -22.31
CA MET A 124 -2.65 20.20 -21.77
C MET A 124 -2.00 19.91 -20.42
N VAL A 125 -0.70 20.20 -20.25
CA VAL A 125 0.01 20.08 -18.96
C VAL A 125 -0.58 21.04 -17.93
N PHE A 126 -0.88 22.29 -18.31
CA PHE A 126 -1.55 23.25 -17.42
C PHE A 126 -2.92 22.74 -16.98
N LEU A 127 -3.77 22.26 -17.90
CA LEU A 127 -5.08 21.72 -17.56
C LEU A 127 -5.01 20.46 -16.69
N HIS A 128 -3.99 19.61 -16.89
CA HIS A 128 -3.76 18.40 -16.08
C HIS A 128 -3.36 18.71 -14.63
N VAL A 129 -2.57 19.76 -14.41
CA VAL A 129 -2.06 20.16 -13.08
C VAL A 129 -2.96 21.18 -12.37
N ALA A 130 -3.78 21.92 -13.11
CA ALA A 130 -4.68 22.94 -12.55
C ALA A 130 -5.83 22.30 -11.74
N PRO A 131 -6.37 23.02 -10.73
CA PRO A 131 -7.59 22.61 -10.03
C PRO A 131 -8.78 22.33 -10.97
N SER A 132 -9.62 21.38 -10.56
CA SER A 132 -10.78 20.91 -11.33
C SER A 132 -11.69 22.05 -11.78
N ASN A 133 -11.85 22.18 -13.10
CA ASN A 133 -12.62 23.23 -13.77
C ASN A 133 -13.57 22.62 -14.80
N THR A 134 -14.42 23.43 -15.44
CA THR A 134 -15.44 22.93 -16.38
C THR A 134 -14.83 22.19 -17.57
N VAL A 135 -13.67 22.64 -18.08
CA VAL A 135 -12.98 22.02 -19.22
C VAL A 135 -12.39 20.66 -18.81
N THR A 136 -11.68 20.59 -17.68
CA THR A 136 -11.09 19.32 -17.20
C THR A 136 -12.17 18.30 -16.81
N LYS A 137 -13.31 18.73 -16.28
CA LYS A 137 -14.46 17.85 -16.01
C LYS A 137 -15.13 17.29 -17.28
N GLN A 138 -15.15 18.05 -18.39
CA GLN A 138 -15.79 17.63 -19.65
C GLN A 138 -14.84 16.88 -20.59
N HIS A 139 -13.54 17.22 -20.57
CA HIS A 139 -12.55 16.73 -21.52
C HIS A 139 -11.36 16.00 -20.87
N GLY A 140 -11.43 15.67 -19.58
CA GLY A 140 -10.36 15.01 -18.81
C GLY A 140 -9.72 13.83 -19.56
N LYS A 141 -10.53 12.93 -20.12
CA LYS A 141 -10.05 11.78 -20.90
C LYS A 141 -9.10 12.17 -22.06
N ALA A 142 -9.37 13.27 -22.77
CA ALA A 142 -8.51 13.71 -23.88
C ALA A 142 -7.21 14.38 -23.40
N ILE A 143 -7.24 14.97 -22.19
CA ILE A 143 -6.07 15.51 -21.51
C ILE A 143 -5.19 14.33 -21.02
N ASP A 144 -5.81 13.35 -20.38
CA ASP A 144 -5.20 12.12 -19.91
C ASP A 144 -4.52 11.33 -21.05
N GLU A 145 -5.21 11.12 -22.18
CA GLU A 145 -4.68 10.44 -23.37
C GLU A 145 -3.47 11.15 -24.01
N TRP A 146 -3.33 12.46 -23.83
CA TRP A 146 -2.18 13.24 -24.30
C TRP A 146 -1.00 13.24 -23.32
N ILE A 147 -1.27 13.15 -22.01
CA ILE A 147 -0.28 13.29 -20.95
C ILE A 147 0.35 11.94 -20.55
N TYR A 148 -0.49 10.92 -20.30
CA TYR A 148 -0.02 9.64 -19.75
C TYR A 148 0.90 8.78 -20.64
N PRO A 149 1.00 8.93 -21.99
CA PRO A 149 2.00 8.20 -22.77
C PRO A 149 3.45 8.50 -22.38
N GLU A 150 3.74 9.73 -21.94
CA GLU A 150 5.09 10.20 -21.61
C GLU A 150 5.25 10.59 -20.12
N PHE A 151 4.14 10.91 -19.42
CA PHE A 151 4.14 11.40 -18.04
C PHE A 151 3.23 10.55 -17.12
N GLU A 152 3.56 9.27 -16.94
CA GLU A 152 2.90 8.43 -15.92
C GLU A 152 3.27 8.90 -14.50
N GLN A 153 2.30 9.49 -13.79
CA GLN A 153 2.50 10.01 -12.43
C GLN A 153 2.47 8.90 -11.37
N ASN A 154 3.56 8.15 -11.23
CA ASN A 154 3.67 7.08 -10.25
C ASN A 154 4.16 7.57 -8.86
N TRP A 155 3.24 8.08 -8.04
CA TRP A 155 3.51 8.63 -6.70
C TRP A 155 3.83 7.60 -5.60
N LYS A 156 3.98 6.32 -5.95
CA LYS A 156 4.18 5.19 -5.03
C LYS A 156 5.46 5.26 -4.17
N LEU A 157 6.37 6.19 -4.47
CA LEU A 157 7.63 6.37 -3.74
C LEU A 157 7.53 7.31 -2.53
N PHE A 158 6.55 8.23 -2.49
CA PHE A 158 6.45 9.27 -1.45
C PHE A 158 5.18 9.20 -0.59
N ALA A 159 4.14 8.55 -1.09
CA ALA A 159 2.94 8.24 -0.33
C ALA A 159 2.68 6.72 -0.44
N PRO A 160 3.20 5.87 0.46
CA PRO A 160 2.54 4.59 0.69
C PRO A 160 1.08 4.90 1.05
N ASN A 161 0.12 4.21 0.43
CA ASN A 161 -1.29 4.37 0.76
C ASN A 161 -1.42 4.29 2.29
N PRO A 162 -1.98 5.31 2.97
CA PRO A 162 -2.15 5.26 4.41
C PRO A 162 -2.99 4.04 4.76
N LEU A 163 -2.81 3.49 5.96
CA LEU A 163 -3.63 2.40 6.45
C LEU A 163 -5.09 2.87 6.57
N GLN A 164 -5.86 2.66 5.49
CA GLN A 164 -7.31 2.90 5.42
C GLN A 164 -8.10 1.83 6.20
N GLN A 165 -7.47 1.18 7.18
CA GLN A 165 -8.02 0.07 7.94
C GLN A 165 -7.65 0.18 9.41
N ASN A 166 -8.66 0.12 10.28
CA ASN A 166 -8.50 -0.10 11.70
C ASN A 166 -8.33 -1.61 11.94
N ILE A 167 -7.27 -2.01 12.63
CA ILE A 167 -6.97 -3.41 12.97
C ILE A 167 -6.95 -3.52 14.50
N GLU A 168 -8.05 -3.99 15.08
CA GLU A 168 -8.16 -4.26 16.51
C GLU A 168 -7.61 -5.66 16.81
N VAL A 169 -6.67 -5.79 17.75
CA VAL A 169 -6.14 -7.08 18.21
C VAL A 169 -6.79 -7.45 19.54
N GLN A 170 -7.60 -8.51 19.52
CA GLN A 170 -8.43 -8.94 20.63
C GLN A 170 -8.02 -10.33 21.10
N VAL A 171 -8.07 -10.59 22.41
CA VAL A 171 -7.75 -11.88 23.03
C VAL A 171 -8.89 -12.40 23.89
N ARG A 172 -9.08 -13.72 23.89
CA ARG A 172 -9.73 -14.43 25.01
C ARG A 172 -8.82 -15.53 25.54
N ALA A 173 -9.03 -15.92 26.79
CA ALA A 173 -8.26 -16.94 27.47
C ALA A 173 -9.15 -18.02 28.06
N ASP A 174 -8.62 -19.23 28.19
CA ASP A 174 -9.12 -20.17 29.20
C ASP A 174 -8.24 -20.03 30.44
N VAL A 175 -8.86 -19.67 31.55
CA VAL A 175 -8.19 -19.42 32.83
C VAL A 175 -8.60 -20.49 33.85
N ARG A 176 -7.64 -20.90 34.67
CA ARG A 176 -7.89 -21.64 35.91
C ARG A 176 -8.12 -20.64 37.03
N SER A 177 -9.21 -20.79 37.75
CA SER A 177 -9.49 -20.07 38.99
C SER A 177 -8.80 -20.76 40.18
N ALA A 178 -8.65 -20.06 41.31
CA ALA A 178 -8.01 -20.62 42.52
C ALA A 178 -8.77 -21.81 43.15
N ASP A 179 -10.07 -21.94 42.88
CA ASP A 179 -10.91 -23.10 43.27
C ASP A 179 -10.70 -24.34 42.35
N GLY A 180 -9.80 -24.25 41.37
CA GLY A 180 -9.54 -25.29 40.37
C GLY A 180 -10.52 -25.30 39.20
N SER A 181 -11.58 -24.49 39.21
CA SER A 181 -12.50 -24.37 38.09
C SER A 181 -11.81 -23.77 36.86
N THR A 182 -12.31 -24.07 35.67
CA THR A 182 -11.80 -23.51 34.41
C THR A 182 -12.92 -22.78 33.70
N ARG A 183 -12.67 -21.54 33.26
CA ARG A 183 -13.61 -20.73 32.47
C ARG A 183 -12.93 -20.09 31.27
N THR A 184 -13.68 -19.93 30.19
CA THR A 184 -13.29 -19.07 29.06
C THR A 184 -13.68 -17.62 29.38
N THR A 185 -12.80 -16.67 29.10
CA THR A 185 -13.10 -15.24 29.24
C THR A 185 -13.95 -14.71 28.09
N GLY A 186 -14.48 -13.48 28.25
CA GLY A 186 -14.85 -12.66 27.11
C GLY A 186 -13.64 -12.28 26.24
N TRP A 187 -13.89 -11.55 25.17
CA TRP A 187 -12.84 -10.92 24.38
C TRP A 187 -12.42 -9.61 25.06
N TYR A 188 -11.14 -9.52 25.44
CA TYR A 188 -10.44 -8.28 25.77
C TYR A 188 -9.96 -7.62 24.47
N ASP A 189 -9.94 -6.30 24.42
CA ASP A 189 -9.51 -5.53 23.26
C ASP A 189 -8.24 -4.74 23.59
N LEU A 190 -7.11 -5.39 23.32
CA LEU A 190 -5.79 -4.87 23.64
C LEU A 190 -5.46 -3.62 22.80
N SER A 191 -6.10 -3.45 21.64
CA SER A 191 -5.97 -2.26 20.81
C SER A 191 -6.83 -1.11 21.33
N ALA A 192 -8.00 -1.37 21.90
CA ALA A 192 -8.78 -0.36 22.61
C ALA A 192 -8.08 0.10 23.90
N GLU A 193 -7.41 -0.81 24.61
CA GLU A 193 -6.55 -0.49 25.77
C GLU A 193 -5.39 0.43 25.38
N ASP A 194 -4.60 0.07 24.35
CA ASP A 194 -3.53 0.93 23.83
C ASP A 194 -4.09 2.29 23.35
N GLY A 195 -5.22 2.27 22.64
CA GLY A 195 -5.91 3.48 22.18
C GLY A 195 -6.31 4.42 23.32
N ALA A 196 -6.87 3.89 24.41
CA ALA A 196 -7.26 4.67 25.58
C ALA A 196 -6.07 5.23 26.38
N ALA A 197 -4.90 4.59 26.33
CA ALA A 197 -3.66 5.10 26.93
C ALA A 197 -2.99 6.21 26.09
N ILE A 198 -3.27 6.23 24.78
CA ILE A 198 -2.76 7.20 23.82
C ILE A 198 -3.68 8.43 23.69
N ASP A 199 -5.01 8.24 23.81
CA ASP A 199 -5.97 9.33 23.63
C ASP A 199 -5.76 10.46 24.64
N GLY A 200 -5.74 11.70 24.14
CA GLY A 200 -5.40 12.89 24.91
C GLY A 200 -3.97 12.97 25.48
N ASN A 201 -3.15 11.93 25.34
CA ASN A 201 -1.79 11.89 25.89
C ASN A 201 -0.80 12.63 24.97
N LEU A 202 -0.22 13.74 25.46
CA LEU A 202 0.71 14.57 24.69
C LEU A 202 2.06 13.89 24.43
N LEU A 203 2.45 12.91 25.26
CA LEU A 203 3.73 12.22 25.20
C LEU A 203 3.55 10.71 25.48
N PRO A 204 2.76 9.96 24.67
CA PRO A 204 2.56 8.54 24.90
C PRO A 204 3.86 7.78 24.66
N SER A 205 4.10 6.70 25.39
CA SER A 205 5.33 5.93 25.23
C SER A 205 5.34 5.18 23.88
N HIS A 206 6.54 4.92 23.35
CA HIS A 206 6.65 4.08 22.16
C HIS A 206 6.16 2.64 22.39
N THR A 207 6.13 2.16 23.63
CA THR A 207 5.58 0.86 24.00
C THR A 207 4.07 0.81 23.76
N GLU A 208 3.31 1.75 24.35
CA GLU A 208 1.85 1.87 24.15
C GLU A 208 1.51 2.04 22.66
N GLN A 209 2.24 2.90 21.95
CA GLN A 209 2.00 3.17 20.53
C GLN A 209 2.34 2.01 19.57
N ASN A 210 3.28 1.12 19.92
CA ASN A 210 3.90 0.21 18.94
C ASN A 210 4.07 -1.24 19.36
N GLU A 211 4.03 -1.61 20.64
CA GLU A 211 4.32 -2.99 21.08
C GLU A 211 3.39 -4.00 20.40
N LEU A 212 2.08 -3.86 20.64
CA LEU A 212 1.05 -4.74 20.12
C LEU A 212 0.99 -4.72 18.59
N ARG A 213 1.03 -3.51 18.00
CA ARG A 213 1.03 -3.32 16.55
C ARG A 213 2.21 -4.02 15.88
N ARG A 214 3.44 -3.81 16.38
CA ARG A 214 4.65 -4.45 15.82
C ARG A 214 4.66 -5.95 16.03
N ALA A 215 4.10 -6.45 17.14
CA ALA A 215 3.92 -7.88 17.36
C ALA A 215 2.94 -8.50 16.34
N TRP A 216 1.84 -7.82 16.05
CA TRP A 216 0.87 -8.23 15.03
C TRP A 216 1.41 -8.12 13.60
N ASP A 217 2.10 -7.03 13.25
CA ASP A 217 2.80 -6.86 11.98
C ASP A 217 3.82 -7.98 11.76
N PHE A 218 4.62 -8.30 12.80
CA PHE A 218 5.61 -9.38 12.72
C PHE A 218 4.95 -10.75 12.55
N LEU A 219 3.89 -11.05 13.31
CA LEU A 219 3.12 -12.28 13.17
C LEU A 219 2.58 -12.43 11.74
N THR A 220 1.84 -11.43 11.25
CA THR A 220 1.17 -11.49 9.95
C THR A 220 2.16 -11.57 8.78
N ALA A 221 3.32 -10.93 8.88
CA ALA A 221 4.41 -11.02 7.89
C ALA A 221 5.11 -12.39 7.85
N THR A 222 4.92 -13.25 8.86
CA THR A 222 5.60 -14.57 8.96
C THR A 222 4.63 -15.75 9.11
N HIS A 223 3.36 -15.58 8.74
CA HIS A 223 2.34 -16.64 8.77
C HIS A 223 1.60 -16.74 7.45
N ASP A 224 1.28 -17.96 7.03
CA ASP A 224 0.45 -18.18 5.85
C ASP A 224 -1.04 -17.85 6.10
N ASN A 225 -1.86 -17.96 5.04
CA ASN A 225 -3.31 -17.73 5.10
C ASN A 225 -4.06 -18.74 5.99
N ALA A 226 -3.43 -19.87 6.36
CA ALA A 226 -3.96 -20.87 7.29
C ALA A 226 -3.46 -20.65 8.73
N ASN A 227 -2.82 -19.51 9.02
CA ASN A 227 -2.20 -19.16 10.31
C ASN A 227 -1.10 -20.14 10.75
N ARG A 228 -0.32 -20.69 9.81
CA ARG A 228 0.84 -21.53 10.11
C ARG A 228 2.15 -20.71 10.04
N PRO A 229 3.07 -20.86 11.00
CA PRO A 229 4.33 -20.10 11.02
C PRO A 229 5.25 -20.50 9.87
N ILE A 230 5.86 -19.49 9.23
CA ILE A 230 6.83 -19.64 8.14
C ILE A 230 8.25 -19.59 8.73
N GLY A 231 8.83 -20.77 8.93
CA GLY A 231 10.18 -20.94 9.49
C GLY A 231 10.33 -20.42 10.92
N LEU A 232 11.58 -20.32 11.38
CA LEU A 232 11.91 -19.93 12.77
C LEU A 232 11.33 -18.55 13.15
N ARG A 233 11.28 -17.60 12.21
CA ARG A 233 10.72 -16.26 12.46
C ARG A 233 9.22 -16.32 12.82
N GLY A 234 8.46 -17.21 12.19
CA GLY A 234 7.05 -17.45 12.52
C GLY A 234 6.85 -17.90 13.97
N THR A 235 7.57 -18.93 14.39
CA THR A 235 7.48 -19.47 15.76
C THR A 235 7.94 -18.46 16.83
N LEU A 236 8.93 -17.61 16.51
CA LEU A 236 9.32 -16.50 17.37
C LEU A 236 8.25 -15.42 17.46
N ALA A 237 7.55 -15.11 16.35
CA ALA A 237 6.44 -14.16 16.34
C ALA A 237 5.24 -14.65 17.17
N GLU A 238 4.87 -15.94 17.07
CA GLU A 238 3.85 -16.55 17.95
C GLU A 238 4.25 -16.40 19.42
N THR A 239 5.50 -16.75 19.77
CA THR A 239 6.02 -16.66 21.14
C THR A 239 6.02 -15.23 21.67
N TYR A 240 6.43 -14.26 20.86
CA TYR A 240 6.47 -12.84 21.22
C TYR A 240 5.07 -12.26 21.47
N LEU A 241 4.14 -12.44 20.53
CA LEU A 241 2.77 -11.96 20.68
C LEU A 241 2.07 -12.65 21.87
N ARG A 242 2.24 -13.97 22.01
CA ARG A 242 1.68 -14.74 23.13
C ARG A 242 2.18 -14.22 24.49
N ARG A 243 3.45 -13.82 24.60
CA ARG A 243 4.02 -13.21 25.82
C ARG A 243 3.40 -11.86 26.15
N ILE A 244 3.32 -10.94 25.18
CA ILE A 244 2.67 -9.63 25.36
C ILE A 244 1.23 -9.81 25.85
N VAL A 245 0.50 -10.71 25.19
CA VAL A 245 -0.91 -11.01 25.49
C VAL A 245 -1.09 -11.57 26.91
N VAL A 246 -0.24 -12.52 27.33
CA VAL A 246 -0.30 -13.10 28.69
C VAL A 246 0.13 -12.09 29.76
N LEU A 247 1.11 -11.23 29.47
CA LEU A 247 1.50 -10.12 30.35
C LEU A 247 0.35 -9.14 30.58
N ARG A 248 -0.38 -8.75 29.51
CA ARG A 248 -1.53 -7.83 29.59
C ARG A 248 -2.69 -8.46 30.36
N LEU A 249 -3.13 -9.67 30.00
CA LEU A 249 -4.14 -10.43 30.75
C LEU A 249 -3.80 -10.62 32.25
N GLY A 250 -2.51 -10.65 32.61
CA GLY A 250 -2.06 -10.66 34.01
C GLY A 250 -2.23 -9.31 34.72
N ARG A 251 -2.02 -8.19 34.03
CA ARG A 251 -2.27 -6.83 34.55
C ARG A 251 -3.77 -6.58 34.76
N ASP A 252 -4.62 -7.13 33.89
CA ASP A 252 -6.08 -6.97 33.94
C ASP A 252 -6.77 -7.93 34.94
N ASP A 253 -6.00 -8.70 35.73
CA ASP A 253 -6.47 -9.77 36.62
C ASP A 253 -7.44 -10.75 35.93
N ALA A 254 -7.23 -11.05 34.64
CA ALA A 254 -8.20 -11.79 33.82
C ALA A 254 -8.49 -13.20 34.35
N ALA A 255 -7.53 -13.81 35.06
CA ALA A 255 -7.66 -15.09 35.75
C ALA A 255 -8.24 -14.98 37.18
N GLY A 256 -8.18 -13.79 37.79
CA GLY A 256 -8.46 -13.55 39.21
C GLY A 256 -7.29 -13.95 40.12
N LYS A 257 -7.30 -13.41 41.34
CA LYS A 257 -6.30 -13.72 42.40
C LYS A 257 -6.04 -15.21 42.56
N GLY A 258 -4.79 -15.64 42.35
CA GLY A 258 -4.37 -17.03 42.46
C GLY A 258 -4.77 -17.92 41.28
N GLY A 259 -5.40 -17.36 40.25
CA GLY A 259 -5.66 -18.02 38.98
C GLY A 259 -4.46 -18.02 38.04
N ALA A 260 -4.58 -18.75 36.92
CA ALA A 260 -3.54 -18.86 35.90
C ALA A 260 -4.13 -19.00 34.49
N VAL A 261 -3.47 -18.42 33.49
CA VAL A 261 -3.85 -18.55 32.08
C VAL A 261 -3.38 -19.91 31.53
N GLN A 262 -4.29 -20.75 31.05
CA GLN A 262 -3.95 -22.10 30.51
C GLN A 262 -3.67 -22.06 29.01
N ARG A 263 -4.50 -21.34 28.26
CA ARG A 263 -4.36 -21.11 26.81
C ARG A 263 -5.02 -19.80 26.41
N VAL A 264 -4.52 -19.20 25.34
CA VAL A 264 -5.04 -17.96 24.75
C VAL A 264 -5.50 -18.21 23.31
N GLN A 265 -6.50 -17.46 22.88
CA GLN A 265 -6.89 -17.34 21.48
C GLN A 265 -6.98 -15.87 21.13
N ILE A 266 -6.26 -15.49 20.08
CA ILE A 266 -6.19 -14.11 19.58
C ILE A 266 -6.95 -14.03 18.26
N ARG A 267 -7.56 -12.88 18.00
CA ARG A 267 -8.10 -12.52 16.69
C ARG A 267 -7.69 -11.09 16.35
N SER A 268 -7.64 -10.77 15.06
CA SER A 268 -7.88 -9.39 14.64
C SER A 268 -9.32 -9.20 14.21
N ARG A 269 -9.83 -7.99 14.42
CA ARG A 269 -11.02 -7.43 13.79
C ARG A 269 -10.57 -6.25 12.93
N THR A 270 -10.62 -6.43 11.61
CA THR A 270 -10.23 -5.43 10.63
C THR A 270 -11.48 -4.75 10.07
N THR A 271 -11.54 -3.42 10.12
CA THR A 271 -12.58 -2.59 9.51
C THR A 271 -11.94 -1.54 8.63
N ASN A 272 -12.54 -1.18 7.50
CA ASN A 272 -12.08 -0.03 6.75
C ASN A 272 -12.42 1.26 7.53
N VAL A 273 -11.51 2.24 7.49
CA VAL A 273 -11.76 3.58 8.03
C VAL A 273 -12.90 4.20 7.23
N PRO A 274 -13.95 4.76 7.88
CA PRO A 274 -15.04 5.39 7.16
C PRO A 274 -14.53 6.61 6.37
N PRO A 275 -15.08 6.86 5.17
CA PRO A 275 -14.74 8.05 4.40
C PRO A 275 -15.30 9.29 5.12
N PRO A 276 -14.65 10.46 4.97
CA PRO A 276 -15.14 11.69 5.58
C PRO A 276 -16.43 12.17 4.91
N GLU A 277 -17.27 12.92 5.64
CA GLU A 277 -18.61 13.36 5.18
C GLU A 277 -18.63 14.16 3.87
N TRP A 278 -17.49 14.70 3.43
CA TRP A 278 -17.33 15.43 2.17
C TRP A 278 -16.93 14.56 0.97
N SER A 279 -16.77 13.24 1.16
CA SER A 279 -16.38 12.29 0.11
C SER A 279 -17.56 11.41 -0.32
N ASP A 280 -17.74 11.25 -1.63
CA ASP A 280 -18.69 10.30 -2.23
C ASP A 280 -18.15 8.85 -2.28
N GLU A 281 -16.97 8.59 -1.70
CA GLU A 281 -16.34 7.26 -1.69
C GLU A 281 -17.12 6.25 -0.84
N GLN A 282 -17.38 5.06 -1.37
CA GLN A 282 -18.18 4.02 -0.71
C GLN A 282 -17.32 2.81 -0.34
N VAL A 283 -16.74 2.82 0.86
CA VAL A 283 -15.99 1.67 1.42
C VAL A 283 -16.86 0.84 2.38
N SER A 284 -16.74 -0.49 2.30
CA SER A 284 -17.45 -1.39 3.21
C SER A 284 -16.83 -1.34 4.61
N THR A 285 -17.61 -0.95 5.62
CA THR A 285 -17.20 -0.93 7.03
C THR A 285 -17.45 -2.26 7.76
N THR A 286 -17.94 -3.28 7.05
CA THR A 286 -18.20 -4.62 7.61
C THR A 286 -16.93 -5.25 8.19
N PRO A 287 -16.90 -5.62 9.49
CA PRO A 287 -15.70 -6.17 10.11
C PRO A 287 -15.32 -7.55 9.55
N GLN A 288 -14.04 -7.69 9.18
CA GLN A 288 -13.42 -8.96 8.81
C GLN A 288 -12.61 -9.50 9.99
N TYR A 289 -12.62 -10.82 10.21
CA TYR A 289 -11.95 -11.43 11.36
C TYR A 289 -10.88 -12.44 10.91
N ARG A 290 -9.65 -12.29 11.44
CA ARG A 290 -8.61 -13.33 11.36
C ARG A 290 -8.44 -13.97 12.73
N LEU A 291 -9.03 -15.14 12.91
CA LEU A 291 -8.99 -15.91 14.16
C LEU A 291 -7.78 -16.86 14.17
N LEU A 292 -6.90 -16.75 15.16
CA LEU A 292 -5.77 -17.65 15.34
C LEU A 292 -6.19 -18.95 16.04
N PRO A 293 -5.42 -20.06 15.90
CA PRO A 293 -5.62 -21.24 16.72
C PRO A 293 -5.41 -20.95 18.22
N TRP A 294 -5.90 -21.85 19.07
CA TRP A 294 -5.61 -21.79 20.51
C TRP A 294 -4.13 -22.12 20.78
N TRP A 295 -3.41 -21.21 21.43
CA TRP A 295 -2.05 -21.42 21.89
C TRP A 295 -2.02 -21.75 23.38
N LYS A 296 -1.38 -22.86 23.75
CA LYS A 296 -1.11 -23.19 25.16
C LYS A 296 -0.14 -22.18 25.75
N VAL A 297 -0.35 -21.83 27.02
CA VAL A 297 0.57 -20.97 27.78
C VAL A 297 1.48 -21.87 28.65
N PRO A 298 2.81 -21.77 28.51
CA PRO A 298 3.77 -22.43 29.40
C PRO A 298 3.59 -22.02 30.87
N ALA A 299 3.91 -22.92 31.80
CA ALA A 299 3.66 -22.71 33.23
C ALA A 299 4.49 -21.56 33.82
N ASP A 300 5.67 -21.27 33.27
CA ASP A 300 6.55 -20.14 33.60
C ASP A 300 5.99 -18.78 33.14
N GLU A 301 5.03 -18.77 32.21
CA GLU A 301 4.38 -17.56 31.72
C GLU A 301 2.95 -17.38 32.29
N ALA A 302 2.30 -18.49 32.70
CA ALA A 302 0.87 -18.58 33.03
C ALA A 302 0.36 -17.66 34.15
N ALA A 303 1.25 -17.11 34.99
CA ALA A 303 0.94 -16.18 36.07
C ALA A 303 1.11 -14.69 35.68
N GLY A 304 1.26 -14.38 34.38
CA GLY A 304 1.43 -13.01 33.90
C GLY A 304 2.89 -12.52 33.90
N GLY A 305 3.86 -13.42 33.71
CA GLY A 305 5.27 -13.07 33.54
C GLY A 305 6.24 -14.12 34.07
N VAL A 306 7.42 -14.20 33.43
CA VAL A 306 8.58 -14.97 33.92
C VAL A 306 9.21 -14.21 35.09
N ARG A 307 9.49 -14.91 36.20
CA ARG A 307 10.29 -14.40 37.32
C ARG A 307 11.78 -14.67 37.12
#